data_AF-A0ABD2P6T9-F1
#
_entry.id   AF-A0ABD2P6T9-F1
#
_cell.length_a   1.000
_cell.length_b   1.000
_cell.length_c   1.000
_cell.angle_alpha   90.00
_cell.angle_beta   90.00
_cell.angle_gamma   90.00
#
_symmetry.space_group_name_H-M   'P 1'
#
loop_
_entity.id
_entity.type
_entity.pdbx_description
1 polymer ?
#
loop_
_entity_poly.entity_id
_entity_poly.type
_entity_poly.pdbx_seq_one_letter_code
_entity_poly.pdbx_strand_id
1 'polypeptide(L)'
;MEEEQREEWTRQEIMKLIELYKAQDCLWNINNIDYRDKRKRNAAWKYISTTLDHDILSVERKMKVLKTQFMYCYKLLKKYSARGEAYQPKWFAYKNLKFLLTGKIHRENREVARINED
;
A
#
# COMPACT_ATOMS: atom_id res chain seq x y z
N MET A 1 -1.56 25.20 17.24
CA MET A 1 -2.74 24.54 16.64
C MET A 1 -2.26 23.26 16.00
N GLU A 2 -2.85 22.16 16.46
CA GLU A 2 -2.67 20.75 16.04
C GLU A 2 -1.23 20.22 16.08
N GLU A 3 -0.81 19.84 17.30
CA GLU A 3 0.23 18.83 17.48
C GLU A 3 -0.29 17.53 16.85
N GLU A 4 0.10 17.33 15.59
CA GLU A 4 -0.07 16.07 14.89
C GLU A 4 0.69 15.02 15.71
N GLN A 5 -0.05 14.25 16.53
CA GLN A 5 0.45 13.10 17.27
C GLN A 5 1.31 12.28 16.33
N ARG A 6 2.63 12.45 16.42
CA ARG A 6 3.60 11.63 15.71
C ARG A 6 3.61 10.32 16.43
N GLU A 7 2.67 9.44 16.08
CA GLU A 7 2.79 8.04 16.44
C GLU A 7 4.17 7.56 15.97
N GLU A 8 4.97 7.15 16.94
CA GLU A 8 6.35 6.78 16.71
C GLU A 8 6.39 5.34 16.21
N TRP A 9 6.12 5.17 14.92
CA TRP A 9 6.19 3.87 14.27
C TRP A 9 7.65 3.48 14.05
N THR A 10 8.09 2.45 14.75
CA THR A 10 9.39 1.82 14.56
C THR A 10 9.48 1.10 13.22
N ARG A 11 10.71 0.82 12.77
CA ARG A 11 10.93 0.05 11.54
C ARG A 11 10.28 -1.34 11.59
N GLN A 12 10.26 -1.97 12.77
CA GLN A 12 9.66 -3.28 12.98
C GLN A 12 8.14 -3.23 12.84
N GLU A 13 7.48 -2.25 13.45
CA GLU A 13 6.03 -2.05 13.31
C GLU A 13 5.65 -1.74 11.85
N ILE A 14 6.44 -0.90 11.16
CA ILE A 14 6.21 -0.63 9.73
C ILE A 14 6.34 -1.92 8.90
N MET A 15 7.37 -2.75 9.15
CA MET A 15 7.51 -4.03 8.46
C MET A 15 6.32 -4.94 8.73
N LYS A 16 5.94 -5.09 10.00
CA LYS A 16 4.82 -5.95 10.41
C LYS A 16 3.49 -5.46 9.83
N LEU A 17 3.26 -4.15 9.81
CA LEU A 17 2.12 -3.54 9.15
C LEU A 17 2.06 -3.90 7.66
N ILE A 18 3.19 -3.82 6.95
CA ILE A 18 3.24 -4.14 5.52
C ILE A 18 3.01 -5.64 5.30
N GLU A 19 3.58 -6.51 6.14
CA GLU A 19 3.40 -7.96 6.05
C GLU A 19 1.95 -8.37 6.31
N LEU A 20 1.33 -7.86 7.37
CA LEU A 20 -0.07 -8.14 7.68
C LEU A 20 -0.98 -7.60 6.58
N TYR A 21 -0.72 -6.39 6.07
CA TYR A 21 -1.48 -5.84 4.96
C TYR A 21 -1.31 -6.66 3.67
N LYS A 22 -0.10 -7.17 3.40
CA LYS A 22 0.16 -8.06 2.25
C LYS A 22 -0.59 -9.38 2.38
N ALA A 23 -0.69 -9.94 3.58
CA ALA A 23 -1.44 -11.18 3.83
C ALA A 23 -2.96 -11.00 3.67
N GLN A 24 -3.47 -9.78 3.80
CA GLN A 24 -4.89 -9.47 3.67
C GLN A 24 -5.24 -9.04 2.24
N ASP A 25 -5.38 -10.01 1.34
CA ASP A 25 -5.71 -9.78 -0.08
C ASP A 25 -6.98 -8.94 -0.28
N CYS A 26 -7.95 -9.04 0.63
CA CYS A 26 -9.18 -8.23 0.60
C CYS A 26 -8.92 -6.72 0.70
N LEU A 27 -7.75 -6.27 1.16
CA LEU A 27 -7.40 -4.86 1.30
C LEU A 27 -6.69 -4.26 0.06
N TRP A 28 -6.02 -5.08 -0.75
CA TRP A 28 -5.18 -4.60 -1.85
C TRP A 28 -5.45 -5.26 -3.19
N ASN A 29 -6.02 -6.46 -3.21
CA ASN A 29 -6.29 -7.22 -4.42
C ASN A 29 -7.72 -6.96 -4.91
N ILE A 30 -7.85 -6.12 -5.94
CA ILE A 30 -9.13 -5.74 -6.56
C ILE A 30 -9.82 -6.93 -7.25
N ASN A 31 -9.08 -7.98 -7.63
CA ASN A 31 -9.63 -9.20 -8.23
C ASN A 31 -10.23 -10.17 -7.22
N ASN A 32 -9.98 -9.98 -5.93
CA ASN A 32 -10.63 -10.78 -4.92
C ASN A 32 -12.12 -10.37 -4.87
N ILE A 33 -13.04 -11.34 -4.99
CA ILE A 33 -14.48 -11.13 -4.76
C ILE A 33 -14.72 -10.43 -3.43
N ASP A 34 -13.88 -10.72 -2.44
CA ASP A 34 -13.91 -10.17 -1.10
C ASP A 34 -13.45 -8.71 -1.01
N TYR A 35 -12.84 -8.14 -2.06
CA TYR A 35 -12.47 -6.73 -2.09
C TYR A 35 -13.69 -5.80 -2.03
N ARG A 36 -14.81 -6.24 -2.64
CA ARG A 36 -16.09 -5.52 -2.52
C ARG A 36 -16.76 -5.73 -1.17
N ASP A 37 -16.36 -6.74 -0.41
CA ASP A 37 -16.93 -7.01 0.90
C ASP A 37 -16.39 -6.03 1.95
N LYS A 38 -17.25 -5.10 2.36
CA LYS A 38 -16.95 -4.12 3.41
C LYS A 38 -16.70 -4.78 4.76
N ARG A 39 -17.33 -5.92 5.04
CA ARG A 39 -17.16 -6.65 6.32
C ARG A 39 -15.76 -7.25 6.41
N LYS A 40 -15.30 -7.93 5.35
CA LYS A 40 -13.95 -8.52 5.31
C LYS A 40 -12.85 -7.45 5.36
N ARG A 41 -13.03 -6.31 4.70
CA ARG A 41 -12.07 -5.18 4.81
C ARG A 41 -11.99 -4.62 6.22
N ASN A 42 -13.14 -4.38 6.86
CA ASN A 42 -13.15 -3.91 8.25
C ASN A 42 -12.54 -4.94 9.21
N ALA A 43 -12.83 -6.23 9.01
CA ALA A 43 -12.24 -7.30 9.80
C ALA A 43 -10.72 -7.38 9.63
N ALA A 44 -10.22 -7.23 8.40
CA ALA A 44 -8.79 -7.22 8.11
C ALA A 44 -8.08 -6.03 8.77
N TRP A 45 -8.66 -4.83 8.68
CA TRP A 45 -8.11 -3.67 9.38
C TRP A 45 -8.12 -3.81 10.90
N LYS A 46 -9.23 -4.33 11.46
CA LYS A 46 -9.34 -4.61 12.88
C LYS A 46 -8.31 -5.66 13.33
N TYR A 47 -8.07 -6.68 12.51
CA TYR A 47 -7.04 -7.68 12.79
C TYR A 47 -5.63 -7.05 12.82
N ILE A 48 -5.31 -6.21 11.84
CA ILE A 48 -4.03 -5.49 11.78
C ILE A 48 -3.88 -4.57 13.00
N SER A 49 -4.93 -3.82 13.34
CA SER A 49 -4.92 -2.88 14.47
C SER A 49 -4.71 -3.58 15.80
N THR A 50 -5.43 -4.69 16.05
CA THR A 50 -5.24 -5.52 17.25
C THR A 50 -3.86 -6.18 17.29
N THR A 51 -3.30 -6.57 16.15
CA THR A 51 -1.98 -7.22 16.11
C THR A 51 -0.85 -6.24 16.41
N LEU A 52 -1.01 -4.98 16.01
CA LEU A 52 -0.02 -3.93 16.20
C LEU A 52 -0.26 -3.12 17.49
N ASP A 53 -1.37 -3.37 18.19
CA ASP A 53 -1.83 -2.59 19.34
C ASP A 53 -1.98 -1.08 19.02
N HIS A 54 -2.46 -0.78 17.81
CA HIS A 54 -2.72 0.58 17.33
C HIS A 54 -4.19 0.75 16.96
N ASP A 55 -4.66 2.00 16.90
CA ASP A 55 -6.01 2.28 16.43
C ASP A 55 -6.15 2.00 14.92
N ILE A 56 -7.36 1.62 14.49
CA ILE A 56 -7.63 1.35 13.08
C ILE A 56 -7.34 2.58 12.21
N LEU A 57 -7.73 3.78 12.66
CA LEU A 57 -7.53 5.02 11.90
C LEU A 57 -6.04 5.35 11.77
N SER A 58 -5.28 5.11 12.83
CA SER A 58 -3.84 5.29 12.90
C SER A 58 -3.10 4.37 11.93
N VAL A 59 -3.46 3.08 11.95
CA VAL A 59 -2.97 2.06 11.02
C VAL A 59 -3.30 2.41 9.57
N GLU A 60 -4.53 2.82 9.28
CA GLU A 60 -4.94 3.24 7.94
C GLU A 60 -4.17 4.47 7.46
N ARG A 61 -4.05 5.49 8.32
CA ARG A 61 -3.29 6.71 8.04
C ARG A 61 -1.83 6.38 7.76
N LYS A 62 -1.21 5.51 8.57
CA LYS A 62 0.17 5.11 8.36
C LYS A 62 0.34 4.37 7.04
N MET A 63 -0.53 3.42 6.74
CA MET A 63 -0.51 2.70 5.46
C MET A 63 -0.69 3.66 4.27
N LYS A 64 -1.54 4.68 4.40
CA LYS A 64 -1.71 5.72 3.37
C LYS A 64 -0.40 6.48 3.13
N VAL A 65 0.30 6.90 4.19
CA VAL A 65 1.63 7.55 4.10
C VAL A 65 2.65 6.64 3.42
N LEU A 66 2.71 5.37 3.81
CA LEU A 66 3.61 4.37 3.21
C LEU A 66 3.35 4.20 1.71
N LYS A 67 2.08 4.10 1.31
CA LYS A 67 1.68 4.01 -0.11
C LYS A 67 2.09 5.25 -0.89
N THR A 68 1.88 6.45 -0.35
CA THR A 68 2.28 7.70 -1.01
C THR A 68 3.79 7.73 -1.24
N GLN A 69 4.58 7.40 -0.23
CA GLN A 69 6.03 7.33 -0.33
C GLN A 69 6.48 6.26 -1.34
N PHE A 70 5.86 5.09 -1.33
CA PHE A 70 6.11 4.04 -2.32
C PHE A 70 5.86 4.54 -3.75
N MET A 71 4.73 5.20 -3.98
CA MET A 71 4.38 5.74 -5.31
C MET A 71 5.35 6.81 -5.76
N TYR A 72 5.84 7.66 -4.85
CA TYR A 72 6.87 8.64 -5.14
C TYR A 72 8.17 7.95 -5.59
N CYS A 73 8.66 6.98 -4.80
CA CYS A 73 9.86 6.20 -5.16
C CYS A 73 9.69 5.46 -6.50
N TYR A 74 8.49 4.91 -6.77
CA TYR A 74 8.19 4.22 -8.02
C TYR A 74 8.15 5.17 -9.22
N LYS A 75 7.55 6.36 -9.08
CA LYS A 75 7.57 7.40 -10.13
C LYS A 75 8.99 7.85 -10.42
N LEU A 76 9.80 8.02 -9.37
CA LEU A 76 11.20 8.38 -9.52
C LEU A 76 11.96 7.27 -10.26
N LEU A 77 11.78 6.01 -9.86
CA LEU A 77 12.34 4.86 -10.57
C LEU A 77 11.99 4.85 -12.07
N LYS A 78 10.71 5.06 -12.41
CA LYS A 78 10.28 5.17 -13.82
C LYS A 78 10.96 6.32 -14.55
N LYS A 79 11.10 7.48 -13.90
CA LYS A 79 11.75 8.67 -14.49
C LYS A 79 13.23 8.42 -14.78
N TYR A 80 13.96 7.80 -13.85
CA TYR A 80 15.37 7.46 -14.05
C TYR A 80 15.53 6.37 -15.12
N SER A 81 14.67 5.34 -15.10
CA SER A 81 14.67 4.29 -16.11
C SER A 81 14.42 4.84 -17.53
N ALA A 82 13.54 5.84 -17.68
CA ALA A 82 13.29 6.49 -18.96
C ALA A 82 14.51 7.27 -19.50
N ARG A 83 15.46 7.63 -18.62
CA ARG A 83 16.74 8.25 -18.98
C ARG A 83 17.88 7.25 -19.14
N GLY A 84 17.60 5.95 -19.02
CA GLY A 84 18.62 4.89 -19.03
C GLY A 84 19.46 4.81 -17.74
N GLU A 85 19.05 5.50 -16.68
CA GLU A 85 19.78 5.53 -15.41
C GLU A 85 19.27 4.46 -14.44
N ALA A 86 20.19 3.72 -13.82
CA ALA A 86 19.85 2.80 -12.74
C ALA A 86 19.53 3.59 -11.46
N TYR A 87 18.27 3.54 -11.02
CA TYR A 87 17.85 4.04 -9.71
C TYR A 87 17.37 2.88 -8.85
N GLN A 88 17.85 2.81 -7.61
CA GLN A 88 17.32 1.86 -6.63
C GLN A 88 16.84 2.63 -5.40
N PRO A 89 15.54 2.55 -5.05
CA PRO A 89 15.03 3.18 -3.85
C PRO A 89 15.74 2.60 -2.62
N LYS A 90 16.44 3.45 -1.86
CA LYS A 90 17.12 3.07 -0.59
C LYS A 90 16.14 2.77 0.56
N TRP A 91 14.85 2.97 0.33
CA TRP A 91 13.84 2.83 1.36
C TRP A 91 13.60 1.34 1.71
N PHE A 92 13.81 0.97 2.98
CA PHE A 92 13.75 -0.42 3.44
C PHE A 92 12.40 -1.11 3.16
N ALA A 93 11.30 -0.35 3.23
CA ALA A 93 9.95 -0.86 2.99
C ALA A 93 9.59 -0.97 1.50
N TYR A 94 10.39 -0.41 0.59
CA TYR A 94 10.11 -0.41 -0.85
C TYR A 94 9.98 -1.84 -1.41
N LYS A 95 10.92 -2.73 -1.04
CA LYS A 95 10.88 -4.14 -1.46
C LYS A 95 9.62 -4.85 -0.98
N ASN A 96 9.23 -4.59 0.28
CA ASN A 96 8.05 -5.18 0.89
C ASN A 96 6.75 -4.64 0.31
N LEU A 97 6.71 -3.41 -0.21
CA LEU A 97 5.53 -2.80 -0.83
C LEU A 97 5.44 -3.04 -2.34
N LYS A 98 6.44 -3.70 -2.95
CA LYS A 98 6.48 -3.96 -4.40
C LYS A 98 5.27 -4.75 -4.90
N PHE A 99 4.68 -5.61 -4.07
CA PHE A 99 3.46 -6.38 -4.41
C PHE A 99 2.26 -5.48 -4.74
N LEU A 100 2.22 -4.23 -4.26
CA LEU A 100 1.16 -3.28 -4.61
C LEU A 100 1.12 -2.97 -6.11
N LEU A 101 2.25 -3.10 -6.82
CA LEU A 101 2.29 -2.95 -8.27
C LEU A 101 1.52 -4.06 -8.97
N THR A 102 1.52 -5.28 -8.43
CA THR A 102 0.75 -6.42 -8.96
C THR A 102 -0.75 -6.10 -8.99
N GLY A 103 -1.28 -5.49 -7.92
CA GLY A 103 -2.69 -5.04 -7.88
C GLY A 103 -2.97 -3.82 -8.78
N LYS A 104 -1.99 -2.94 -8.98
CA LYS A 104 -2.14 -1.70 -9.76
C LYS A 104 -2.15 -1.92 -11.27
N ILE A 105 -1.31 -2.82 -11.77
CA ILE A 105 -1.29 -3.23 -13.20
C ILE A 105 -2.69 -3.66 -13.64
N HIS A 106 -3.42 -4.35 -12.75
CA HIS A 106 -4.80 -4.75 -13.03
C HIS A 106 -5.79 -3.58 -13.09
N ARG A 107 -5.61 -2.52 -12.28
CA ARG A 107 -6.47 -1.33 -12.31
C ARG A 107 -6.29 -0.55 -13.61
N GLU A 108 -5.04 -0.29 -14.00
CA GLU A 108 -4.70 0.36 -15.28
C GLU A 108 -5.20 -0.47 -16.47
N ASN A 109 -5.01 -1.80 -16.46
CA ASN A 109 -5.50 -2.67 -17.53
C ASN A 109 -7.04 -2.67 -17.64
N ARG A 110 -7.78 -2.58 -16.53
CA ARG A 110 -9.26 -2.53 -16.56
C ARG A 110 -9.81 -1.18 -17.00
N GLU A 111 -9.09 -0.10 -16.70
CA GLU A 111 -9.43 1.26 -17.12
C GLU A 111 -9.14 1.45 -18.62
N VAL A 112 -8.02 0.91 -19.10
CA VAL A 112 -7.67 0.86 -20.53
C VAL A 112 -8.60 -0.08 -21.31
N ALA A 113 -8.96 -1.26 -20.77
CA ALA A 113 -9.90 -2.16 -21.45
C ALA A 113 -11.30 -1.54 -21.64
N ARG A 114 -11.74 -0.69 -20.71
CA ARG A 114 -13.02 0.03 -20.83
C ARG A 114 -12.99 1.18 -21.84
N ILE A 115 -11.82 1.76 -22.11
CA ILE A 115 -11.67 2.85 -23.09
C ILE A 115 -11.60 2.31 -24.52
N ASN A 116 -11.22 1.03 -24.71
CA ASN A 116 -11.09 0.41 -26.03
C ASN A 116 -12.36 -0.36 -26.48
N GLU A 117 -13.45 -0.28 -25.72
CA GLU A 117 -14.76 -0.88 -26.07
C GLU A 117 -15.79 0.16 -26.55
N ASP A 118 -15.38 1.44 -26.73
CA ASP A 118 -16.17 2.51 -27.37
C ASP A 118 -15.60 2.86 -28.76
#